data_AF-A0AB35RRR6-F1
#
_entry.id   AF-A0AB35RRR6-F1
#
_cell.length_a   1.000
_cell.length_b   1.000
_cell.length_c   1.000
_cell.angle_alpha   90.00
_cell.angle_beta   90.00
_cell.angle_gamma   90.00
#
_symmetry.space_group_name_H-M   'P 1'
#
loop_
_entity.id
_entity.type
_entity.pdbx_description
1 polymer ?
#
loop_
_entity_poly.entity_id
_entity_poly.type
_entity_poly.pdbx_seq_one_letter_code
_entity_poly.pdbx_strand_id
1 'polypeptide(L)'
;MTVLYVQLYQNRMVVRNLTTRQQASGNHVFSNQRIIIANFFEAEGFLAHLIQQVAPRTFMHFIPWVGRLDILTHALEMNEGGLSAVEERAILEMTFGASHGKCQYPKVIDSETLLSDEEVLATLRGWNETAPHEQKPARGTKIIS
;
A
#
# COMPACT_ATOMS: atom_id res chain seq x y z
N MET A 1 -5.53 3.01 -13.38
CA MET A 1 -5.08 3.00 -11.97
C MET A 1 -5.31 1.60 -11.47
N THR A 2 -4.32 0.97 -10.86
CA THR A 2 -4.42 -0.40 -10.38
C THR A 2 -4.58 -0.38 -8.88
N VAL A 3 -5.60 -1.08 -8.37
CA VAL A 3 -5.85 -1.18 -6.93
C VAL A 3 -5.27 -2.49 -6.42
N LEU A 4 -4.39 -2.41 -5.44
CA LEU A 4 -3.81 -3.56 -4.77
C LEU A 4 -4.32 -3.64 -3.33
N TYR A 5 -4.70 -4.84 -2.94
CA TYR A 5 -5.00 -5.18 -1.56
C TYR A 5 -3.87 -6.04 -0.99
N VAL A 6 -3.16 -5.50 -0.01
CA VAL A 6 -2.06 -6.17 0.67
C VAL A 6 -2.58 -6.68 2.01
N GLN A 7 -2.56 -7.99 2.20
CA GLN A 7 -2.94 -8.65 3.44
C GLN A 7 -1.66 -9.05 4.16
N LEU A 8 -1.47 -8.55 5.37
CA LEU A 8 -0.32 -8.84 6.22
C LEU A 8 -0.73 -9.80 7.33
N TYR A 9 0.05 -10.87 7.44
CA TYR A 9 0.01 -11.87 8.49
C TYR A 9 1.43 -11.97 9.08
N GLN A 10 1.60 -12.71 10.19
CA GLN A 10 2.93 -12.96 10.73
C GLN A 10 3.79 -13.72 9.70
N ASN A 11 4.89 -13.09 9.26
CA ASN A 11 5.83 -13.64 8.26
C ASN A 11 5.20 -14.09 6.93
N ARG A 12 4.02 -13.58 6.60
CA ARG A 12 3.30 -13.93 5.36
C ARG A 12 2.60 -12.71 4.79
N MET A 13 2.63 -12.59 3.47
CA MET A 13 1.91 -11.55 2.76
C MET A 13 1.12 -12.15 1.61
N VAL A 14 -0.01 -11.51 1.31
CA VAL A 14 -0.81 -11.77 0.12
C VAL A 14 -1.05 -10.42 -0.57
N VAL A 15 -0.78 -10.35 -1.87
CA VAL A 15 -1.08 -9.17 -2.69
C VAL A 15 -2.09 -9.58 -3.75
N ARG A 16 -3.26 -8.96 -3.70
CA ARG A 16 -4.34 -9.15 -4.67
C ARG A 16 -4.46 -7.92 -5.55
N ASN A 17 -4.45 -8.11 -6.86
CA ASN A 17 -4.78 -7.07 -7.83
C ASN A 17 -6.27 -7.13 -8.12
N LEU A 18 -7.01 -6.11 -7.70
CA LEU A 18 -8.47 -6.08 -7.82
C LEU A 18 -8.92 -5.84 -9.27
N THR A 19 -8.05 -5.26 -10.10
CA THR A 19 -8.32 -5.02 -11.51
C THR A 19 -8.22 -6.30 -12.33
N THR A 20 -7.16 -7.10 -12.11
CA THR A 20 -6.92 -8.33 -12.88
C THR A 20 -7.40 -9.60 -12.17
N ARG A 21 -7.80 -9.49 -10.89
CA ARG A 21 -8.11 -10.59 -9.97
C ARG A 21 -6.96 -11.56 -9.75
N GLN A 22 -5.75 -11.21 -10.16
CA GLN A 22 -4.55 -11.98 -9.89
C GLN A 22 -4.12 -11.80 -8.44
N GLN A 23 -3.46 -12.81 -7.90
CA GLN A 23 -2.98 -12.82 -6.53
C GLN A 23 -1.60 -13.48 -6.48
N ALA A 24 -0.72 -12.91 -5.68
CA ALA A 24 0.56 -13.50 -5.30
C ALA A 24 0.62 -13.59 -3.77
N SER A 25 1.30 -14.61 -3.26
CA SER A 25 1.49 -14.79 -1.83
C SER A 25 2.76 -15.57 -1.54
N GLY A 26 3.25 -15.46 -0.32
CA GLY A 26 4.36 -16.26 0.15
C GLY A 26 4.67 -15.99 1.61
N ASN A 27 5.72 -16.63 2.11
CA ASN A 27 6.22 -16.46 3.46
C ASN A 27 7.65 -15.90 3.40
N HIS A 28 7.99 -15.02 4.33
CA HIS A 28 9.34 -14.49 4.52
C HIS A 28 9.52 -14.00 5.95
N VAL A 29 10.74 -14.05 6.48
CA VAL A 29 10.98 -13.66 7.89
C VAL A 29 11.13 -12.14 7.99
N PHE A 30 10.08 -11.49 8.48
CA PHE A 30 10.07 -10.03 8.71
C PHE A 30 9.30 -9.58 9.96
N SER A 31 8.58 -10.48 10.64
CA SER A 31 7.87 -10.23 11.89
C SER A 31 8.65 -10.78 13.09
N ASN A 32 8.27 -10.37 14.30
CA ASN A 32 8.71 -11.02 15.54
C ASN A 32 7.50 -11.43 16.39
N GLN A 33 7.67 -11.61 17.72
CA GLN A 33 6.58 -12.00 18.62
C GLN A 33 5.64 -10.84 19.02
N ARG A 34 6.00 -9.59 18.72
CA ARG A 34 5.30 -8.39 19.19
C ARG A 34 4.77 -7.49 18.09
N ILE A 35 5.47 -7.41 16.96
CA ILE A 35 5.10 -6.51 15.86
C ILE A 35 5.19 -7.23 14.50
N ILE A 36 4.30 -6.86 13.58
CA ILE A 36 4.19 -7.48 12.26
C ILE A 36 5.35 -7.09 11.32
N ILE A 37 5.79 -5.82 11.33
CA ILE A 37 6.97 -5.35 10.58
C ILE A 37 8.12 -5.12 11.58
N ALA A 38 8.84 -6.19 11.89
CA ALA A 38 10.01 -6.16 12.77
C ALA A 38 11.34 -5.97 12.03
N ASN A 39 11.40 -6.45 10.78
CA ASN A 39 12.53 -6.23 9.87
C ASN A 39 12.02 -5.52 8.62
N PHE A 40 12.22 -4.20 8.60
CA PHE A 40 11.64 -3.31 7.59
C PHE A 40 12.08 -3.66 6.16
N PHE A 41 13.39 -3.82 5.92
CA PHE A 41 13.90 -4.02 4.57
C PHE A 41 13.54 -5.40 4.00
N GLU A 42 13.48 -6.43 4.85
CA GLU A 42 12.99 -7.74 4.45
C GLU A 42 11.50 -7.69 4.06
N ALA A 43 10.69 -6.95 4.82
CA ALA A 43 9.27 -6.77 4.51
C ALA A 43 9.07 -5.96 3.22
N GLU A 44 9.79 -4.85 3.05
CA GLU A 44 9.72 -3.98 1.86
C GLU A 44 10.10 -4.73 0.59
N GLY A 45 11.25 -5.42 0.61
CA GLY A 45 11.73 -6.20 -0.53
C GLY A 45 10.77 -7.35 -0.88
N PHE A 46 10.24 -8.02 0.13
CA PHE A 46 9.27 -9.10 -0.07
C PHE A 46 7.95 -8.58 -0.66
N LEU A 47 7.42 -7.46 -0.17
CA LEU A 47 6.23 -6.84 -0.73
C LEU A 47 6.47 -6.37 -2.17
N ALA A 48 7.62 -5.75 -2.46
CA ALA A 48 7.98 -5.32 -3.81
C ALA A 48 7.99 -6.50 -4.80
N HIS A 49 8.54 -7.63 -4.36
CA HIS A 49 8.56 -8.86 -5.14
C HIS A 49 7.14 -9.36 -5.45
N LEU A 50 6.23 -9.39 -4.47
CA LEU A 50 4.84 -9.81 -4.68
C LEU A 50 4.06 -8.84 -5.58
N ILE A 51 4.27 -7.53 -5.42
CA ILE A 51 3.67 -6.51 -6.29
C ILE A 51 4.09 -6.74 -7.74
N GLN A 52 5.37 -7.06 -7.99
CA GLN A 52 5.87 -7.30 -9.34
C GLN A 52 5.20 -8.51 -10.03
N GLN A 53 4.75 -9.51 -9.27
CA GLN A 53 4.06 -10.67 -9.83
C GLN A 53 2.64 -10.36 -10.31
N VAL A 54 1.92 -9.45 -9.65
CA VAL A 54 0.51 -9.14 -9.96
C VAL A 54 0.30 -7.81 -10.68
N ALA A 55 1.31 -6.93 -10.65
CA ALA A 55 1.32 -5.64 -11.33
C ALA A 55 2.73 -5.38 -11.92
N PRO A 56 3.15 -6.17 -12.93
CA PRO A 56 4.50 -6.11 -13.47
C PRO A 56 4.77 -4.74 -14.10
N ARG A 57 5.99 -4.24 -13.87
CA ARG A 57 6.46 -3.00 -14.49
C ARG A 57 6.69 -3.24 -15.97
N THR A 58 6.00 -2.44 -16.79
CA THR A 58 6.28 -2.31 -18.22
C THR A 58 7.21 -1.11 -18.47
N PHE A 59 7.87 -1.06 -19.63
CA PHE A 59 8.75 0.05 -20.02
C PHE A 59 8.07 1.44 -19.94
N MET A 60 6.74 1.52 -20.01
CA MET A 60 6.01 2.78 -19.85
C MET A 60 5.98 3.30 -18.40
N HIS A 61 6.38 2.50 -17.41
CA HIS A 61 6.40 2.90 -16.00
C HIS A 61 7.48 3.95 -15.67
N PHE A 62 8.43 4.23 -16.58
CA PHE A 62 9.33 5.38 -16.43
C PHE A 62 8.60 6.73 -16.59
N ILE A 63 7.37 6.73 -17.11
CA ILE A 63 6.54 7.92 -17.23
C ILE A 63 5.88 8.21 -15.87
N PRO A 64 6.00 9.43 -15.30
CA PRO A 64 5.57 9.72 -13.93
C PRO A 64 4.08 9.46 -13.63
N TRP A 65 3.20 9.60 -14.63
CA TRP A 65 1.75 9.41 -14.47
C TRP A 65 1.26 8.01 -14.85
N VAL A 66 2.13 7.15 -15.42
CA VAL A 66 1.77 5.80 -15.85
C VAL A 66 2.08 4.80 -14.75
N GLY A 67 1.18 3.82 -14.57
CA GLY A 67 1.37 2.74 -13.60
C GLY A 67 1.12 3.15 -12.15
N ARG A 68 0.26 4.15 -11.91
CA ARG A 68 -0.15 4.53 -10.55
C ARG A 68 -0.88 3.39 -9.85
N LEU A 69 -0.51 3.19 -8.60
CA LEU A 69 -1.09 2.19 -7.70
C LEU A 69 -1.83 2.90 -6.57
N ASP A 70 -3.02 2.40 -6.26
CA ASP A 70 -3.67 2.65 -4.97
C ASP A 70 -3.54 1.37 -4.16
N ILE A 71 -2.98 1.48 -2.96
CA ILE A 71 -2.68 0.31 -2.13
C ILE A 71 -3.34 0.49 -0.77
N LEU A 72 -4.20 -0.47 -0.43
CA LEU A 72 -4.70 -0.67 0.93
C LEU A 72 -3.93 -1.84 1.55
N THR A 73 -3.17 -1.56 2.59
CA THR A 73 -2.48 -2.57 3.39
C THR A 73 -3.30 -2.89 4.64
N HIS A 74 -3.46 -4.16 4.94
CA HIS A 74 -4.32 -4.63 6.02
C HIS A 74 -3.55 -5.55 6.95
N ALA A 75 -3.31 -5.10 8.18
CA ALA A 75 -2.78 -5.95 9.24
C ALA A 75 -3.92 -6.84 9.76
N LEU A 76 -3.87 -8.13 9.45
CA LEU A 76 -4.87 -9.13 9.83
C LEU A 76 -4.53 -9.89 11.11
N GLU A 77 -3.27 -9.83 11.52
CA GLU A 77 -2.74 -10.45 12.73
C GLU A 77 -1.84 -9.47 13.46
N MET A 78 -1.54 -9.75 14.73
CA MET A 78 -0.62 -8.95 15.55
C MET A 78 -1.03 -7.48 15.65
N ASN A 79 -2.34 -7.25 15.83
CA ASN A 79 -2.99 -5.95 15.91
C ASN A 79 -3.88 -5.87 17.16
N GLU A 80 -3.57 -6.63 18.21
CA GLU A 80 -4.34 -6.64 19.45
C GLU A 80 -4.31 -5.26 20.12
N GLY A 81 -5.47 -4.59 20.17
CA GLY A 81 -5.57 -3.21 20.67
C GLY A 81 -5.30 -2.14 19.60
N GLY A 82 -5.22 -2.53 18.33
CA GLY A 82 -4.94 -1.68 17.18
C GLY A 82 -3.43 -1.50 16.95
N LEU A 83 -3.08 -0.91 15.80
CA LEU A 83 -1.69 -0.58 15.50
C LEU A 83 -1.24 0.63 16.31
N SER A 84 -0.06 0.55 16.92
CA SER A 84 0.60 1.75 17.43
C SER A 84 1.03 2.66 16.27
N ALA A 85 1.21 3.96 16.55
CA ALA A 85 1.66 4.92 15.53
C ALA A 85 2.99 4.54 14.86
N VAL A 86 3.86 3.80 15.56
CA VAL A 86 5.13 3.31 15.01
C VAL A 86 4.90 2.17 14.02
N GLU A 87 4.01 1.24 14.35
CA GLU A 87 3.65 0.11 13.48
C GLU A 87 2.90 0.57 12.24
N GLU A 88 1.93 1.47 12.42
CA GLU A 88 1.20 2.12 11.33
C GLU A 88 2.19 2.78 10.36
N ARG A 89 3.13 3.56 10.90
CA ARG A 89 4.15 4.25 10.10
C ARG A 89 5.06 3.27 9.36
N ALA A 90 5.51 2.20 10.02
CA ALA A 90 6.34 1.18 9.40
C ALA A 90 5.63 0.53 8.20
N ILE A 91 4.33 0.21 8.32
CA ILE A 91 3.54 -0.37 7.24
C ILE A 91 3.37 0.61 6.08
N LEU A 92 3.07 1.88 6.37
CA LEU A 92 2.92 2.93 5.36
C LEU A 92 4.21 3.15 4.57
N GLU A 93 5.34 3.27 5.26
CA GLU A 93 6.65 3.48 4.62
C GLU A 93 7.10 2.26 3.81
N MET A 94 6.91 1.05 4.35
CA MET A 94 7.15 -0.20 3.62
C MET A 94 6.32 -0.25 2.34
N THR A 95 5.03 0.09 2.41
CA THR A 95 4.13 0.06 1.25
C THR A 95 4.55 1.10 0.20
N PHE A 96 4.93 2.31 0.64
CA PHE A 96 5.45 3.34 -0.24
C PHE A 96 6.72 2.89 -0.97
N GLY A 97 7.72 2.38 -0.21
CA GLY A 97 9.00 1.88 -0.73
C GLY A 97 8.82 0.72 -1.71
N ALA A 98 8.02 -0.29 -1.33
CA ALA A 98 7.73 -1.46 -2.15
C ALA A 98 7.02 -1.12 -3.47
N SER A 99 6.25 -0.02 -3.50
CA SER A 99 5.63 0.50 -4.72
C SER A 99 6.58 1.31 -5.62
N HIS A 100 7.81 1.59 -5.15
CA HIS A 100 8.78 2.50 -5.77
C HIS A 100 8.16 3.86 -6.12
N GLY A 101 7.38 4.42 -5.19
CA GLY A 101 6.71 5.71 -5.34
C GLY A 101 5.53 5.72 -6.32
N LYS A 102 5.07 4.55 -6.80
CA LYS A 102 3.87 4.45 -7.65
C LYS A 102 2.58 4.53 -6.84
N CYS A 103 2.64 4.22 -5.54
CA CYS A 103 1.59 4.55 -4.59
C CYS A 103 1.99 5.80 -3.80
N GLN A 104 1.34 6.94 -4.08
CA GLN A 104 1.69 8.21 -3.42
C GLN A 104 1.15 8.30 -2.00
N TYR A 105 -0.03 7.73 -1.76
CA TYR A 105 -0.73 7.81 -0.47
C TYR A 105 -1.19 6.41 -0.05
N PRO A 106 -0.26 5.53 0.36
CA PRO A 106 -0.64 4.21 0.87
C PRO A 106 -1.58 4.37 2.06
N LYS A 107 -2.52 3.44 2.20
CA LYS A 107 -3.46 3.39 3.33
C LYS A 107 -3.24 2.13 4.12
N VAL A 108 -3.44 2.21 5.42
CA VAL A 108 -3.36 1.06 6.32
C VAL A 108 -4.63 0.98 7.15
N ILE A 109 -5.07 -0.24 7.39
CA ILE A 109 -6.13 -0.58 8.33
C ILE A 109 -5.68 -1.79 9.15
N ASP A 110 -6.29 -1.95 10.31
CA ASP A 110 -6.17 -3.13 11.16
C ASP A 110 -7.55 -3.69 11.48
N SER A 111 -7.71 -4.99 11.27
CA SER A 111 -8.84 -5.80 11.76
C SER A 111 -8.52 -7.26 11.49
N GLU A 112 -9.17 -8.18 12.19
CA GLU A 112 -8.97 -9.62 11.96
C GLU A 112 -9.77 -10.16 10.76
N THR A 113 -10.67 -9.35 10.18
CA THR A 113 -11.63 -9.81 9.16
C THR A 113 -11.26 -9.34 7.78
N LEU A 114 -11.02 -10.27 6.86
CA LEU A 114 -10.77 -9.96 5.45
C LEU A 114 -11.89 -9.12 4.84
N LEU A 115 -11.50 -8.12 4.06
CA LEU A 115 -12.41 -7.32 3.27
C LEU A 115 -12.67 -7.95 1.90
N SER A 116 -13.89 -7.82 1.39
CA SER A 116 -14.22 -8.09 0.00
C SER A 116 -13.57 -7.07 -0.95
N ASP A 117 -13.54 -7.38 -2.25
CA ASP A 117 -13.04 -6.45 -3.26
C ASP A 117 -13.85 -5.13 -3.25
N GLU A 118 -15.17 -5.20 -3.04
CA GLU A 118 -16.04 -4.01 -2.93
C GLU A 118 -15.73 -3.17 -1.69
N GLU A 119 -15.50 -3.82 -0.55
CA GLU A 119 -15.17 -3.16 0.72
C GLU A 119 -13.82 -2.46 0.65
N VAL A 120 -12.80 -3.09 0.06
CA VAL A 120 -11.49 -2.46 -0.18
C VAL A 120 -11.65 -1.18 -1.02
N LEU A 121 -12.43 -1.24 -2.10
CA LEU A 121 -12.70 -0.09 -2.95
C LEU A 121 -13.48 1.01 -2.22
N ALA A 122 -14.44 0.63 -1.38
CA ALA A 122 -15.21 1.57 -0.56
C ALA A 122 -14.32 2.28 0.46
N THR A 123 -13.47 1.53 1.16
CA THR A 123 -12.49 2.10 2.12
C THR A 123 -11.60 3.10 1.41
N LEU A 124 -10.96 2.75 0.29
CA LEU A 124 -10.07 3.69 -0.41
C LEU A 124 -10.79 4.95 -0.92
N ARG A 125 -12.06 4.83 -1.35
CA ARG A 125 -12.88 5.99 -1.74
C ARG A 125 -13.15 6.93 -0.57
N GLY A 126 -13.57 6.39 0.58
CA GLY A 126 -13.89 7.20 1.76
C GLY A 126 -12.72 8.07 2.22
N TRP A 127 -11.49 7.57 2.11
CA TRP A 127 -10.29 8.33 2.48
C TRP A 127 -10.00 9.50 1.53
N ASN A 128 -10.33 9.37 0.25
CA ASN A 128 -10.19 10.44 -0.74
C ASN A 128 -11.23 11.55 -0.53
N GLU A 129 -12.40 11.22 0.04
CA GLU A 129 -13.47 12.17 0.34
C GLU A 129 -13.19 12.95 1.64
N THR A 130 -12.53 12.32 2.62
CA THR A 130 -12.18 12.97 3.90
C THR A 130 -10.88 13.79 3.87
N ALA A 131 -10.04 13.62 2.85
CA ALA A 131 -8.84 14.44 2.69
C ALA A 131 -9.24 15.83 2.14
N PRO A 132 -8.97 16.95 2.84
CA PRO A 132 -9.22 18.27 2.27
C PRO A 132 -8.46 18.39 0.95
N HIS A 133 -9.18 18.75 -0.12
CA HIS A 133 -8.60 19.03 -1.42
C HIS A 133 -7.43 20.01 -1.27
N GLU A 134 -6.20 19.49 -1.32
CA GLU A 134 -5.01 20.32 -1.42
C GLU A 134 -5.10 21.01 -2.79
N GLN A 135 -5.55 22.27 -2.78
CA GLN A 135 -5.67 23.08 -3.98
C GLN A 135 -4.28 23.16 -4.62
N LYS A 136 -4.14 22.48 -5.76
CA LYS A 136 -2.96 22.54 -6.60
C LYS A 136 -2.66 24.03 -6.88
N PRO A 137 -1.46 24.56 -6.57
CA PRO A 137 -1.17 25.95 -6.83
C PRO A 137 -1.36 26.22 -8.32
N ALA A 138 -2.24 27.18 -8.63
CA ALA A 138 -2.52 27.60 -9.99
C ALA A 138 -1.19 27.97 -10.65
N ARG A 139 -0.83 27.28 -11.73
CA ARG A 139 0.27 27.72 -12.58
C ARG A 139 -0.13 29.05 -13.19
N GLY A 140 0.64 30.08 -12.86
CA GLY A 140 0.73 31.28 -13.67
C GLY A 140 0.37 32.56 -12.94
N THR A 141 1.39 33.16 -12.34
CA THR A 141 1.61 34.60 -12.51
C THR A 141 3.10 34.79 -12.76
N LYS A 142 3.47 35.10 -14.01
CA LYS A 142 4.76 35.69 -14.32
C LYS A 142 4.82 37.03 -13.57
N ILE A 143 5.73 37.15 -12.60
CA ILE A 143 6.16 38.47 -12.15
C ILE A 143 7.20 38.91 -13.17
N ILE A 144 6.82 39.87 -14.01
CA ILE A 144 7.71 40.58 -14.92
C ILE A 144 8.39 41.65 -14.06
N SER A 145 9.72 41.74 -14.12
CA SER A 145 10.51 42.85 -13.57
C SER A 145 10.16 44.18 -14.24
#